data_AF-A0A1E4I7P0-F1
#
_entry.id   AF-A0A1E4I7P0-F1
#
_cell.length_a   1.000
_cell.length_b   1.000
_cell.length_c   1.000
_cell.angle_alpha   90.00
_cell.angle_beta   90.00
_cell.angle_gamma   90.00
#
_symmetry.space_group_name_H-M   'P 1'
#
loop_
_entity.id
_entity.type
_entity.pdbx_description
1 polymer ?
#
loop_
_entity_poly.entity_id
_entity_poly.type
_entity_poly.pdbx_seq_one_letter_code
_entity_poly.pdbx_strand_id
1 'polypeptide(L)'
;MPLNTTYRNNGERPANLPADVAAALSTYDARLSKAQNAYQRVRELAPATLDRAAEETDAATAAEAAKKGKPIPVPTAVPHLAADRATADREAAAYAAALDAAAADVDQAISEALAAYYAEEEQRRAKAYRVIKAKAEELAEAITAEAANRADREWLRTRRRDTTPPRVFAWDAMPSLRAYGIAPGNPNARYMLADPGELITRTVAAAFGQEN
;
A
#
# COMPACT_ATOMS: atom_id res chain seq x y z
N MET A 1 -10.86 -7.62 25.70
CA MET A 1 -10.99 -7.35 24.25
C MET A 1 -9.82 -8.02 23.54
N PRO A 2 -10.04 -8.78 22.45
CA PRO A 2 -8.94 -9.26 21.64
C PRO A 2 -8.27 -8.06 20.98
N LEU A 3 -7.01 -7.79 21.34
CA LEU A 3 -6.22 -6.71 20.76
C LEU A 3 -5.90 -7.10 19.31
N ASN A 4 -6.35 -6.30 18.36
CA ASN A 4 -6.21 -6.57 16.94
C ASN A 4 -4.72 -6.53 16.57
N THR A 5 -4.12 -7.69 16.28
CA THR A 5 -2.70 -7.89 15.95
C THR A 5 -2.43 -7.90 14.44
N THR A 6 -3.37 -7.40 13.65
CA THR A 6 -3.41 -7.50 12.18
C THR A 6 -2.17 -6.94 11.47
N TYR A 7 -1.38 -6.09 12.13
CA TYR A 7 -0.18 -5.45 11.55
C TYR A 7 1.14 -6.19 11.83
N ARG A 8 1.11 -7.37 12.50
CA ARG A 8 2.31 -8.15 12.80
C ARG A 8 2.26 -9.50 12.08
N ASN A 9 3.28 -9.82 11.30
CA ASN A 9 3.45 -11.15 10.72
C ASN A 9 4.25 -12.01 11.71
N ASN A 10 3.63 -13.05 12.28
CA ASN A 10 4.24 -13.89 13.32
C ASN A 10 4.79 -13.12 14.55
N GLY A 11 4.23 -11.94 14.85
CA GLY A 11 4.69 -11.09 15.95
C GLY A 11 5.81 -10.12 15.60
N GLU A 12 6.38 -10.20 14.40
CA GLU A 12 7.46 -9.32 13.93
C GLU A 12 6.97 -8.27 12.93
N ARG A 13 7.62 -7.11 12.96
CA ARG A 13 7.41 -6.04 11.97
C ARG A 13 8.19 -6.37 10.70
N PRO A 14 7.64 -6.12 9.51
CA PRO A 14 8.41 -6.19 8.26
C PRO A 14 9.66 -5.30 8.34
N ALA A 15 10.80 -5.79 7.87
CA ALA A 15 12.09 -5.09 8.00
C ALA A 15 12.16 -3.77 7.21
N ASN A 16 11.36 -3.63 6.14
CA ASN A 16 11.43 -2.51 5.20
C ASN A 16 10.11 -1.74 5.15
N LEU A 17 9.66 -1.19 6.28
CA LEU A 17 8.49 -0.31 6.32
C LEU A 17 8.85 1.12 5.91
N PRO A 18 7.95 1.84 5.22
CA PRO A 18 8.05 3.29 5.08
C PRO A 18 8.19 3.96 6.45
N ALA A 19 9.00 5.02 6.53
CA ALA A 19 9.34 5.66 7.79
C ALA A 19 8.10 6.12 8.58
N ASP A 20 7.11 6.69 7.89
CA ASP A 20 5.88 7.19 8.51
C ASP A 20 5.01 6.06 9.08
N VAL A 21 4.90 4.93 8.36
CA VAL A 21 4.22 3.73 8.84
C VAL A 21 4.93 3.14 10.06
N ALA A 22 6.26 3.09 10.04
CA ALA A 22 7.05 2.60 11.16
C ALA A 22 6.89 3.48 12.42
N ALA A 23 6.83 4.80 12.23
CA ALA A 23 6.60 5.77 13.30
C ALA A 23 5.18 5.65 13.89
N ALA A 24 4.15 5.55 13.04
CA ALA A 24 2.77 5.35 13.47
C ALA A 24 2.61 4.05 14.29
N LEU A 25 3.20 2.94 13.82
CA LEU A 25 3.20 1.68 14.55
C LEU A 25 3.95 1.76 15.88
N SER A 26 5.05 2.52 15.96
CA SER A 26 5.77 2.76 17.21
C SER A 26 4.88 3.47 18.24
N THR A 27 4.15 4.50 17.79
CA THR A 27 3.17 5.22 18.62
C THR A 27 2.06 4.29 19.09
N TYR A 28 1.49 3.50 18.19
CA TYR A 28 0.45 2.52 18.51
C TYR A 28 0.93 1.52 19.58
N ASP A 29 2.13 0.93 19.43
CA ASP A 29 2.68 -0.01 20.40
C ASP A 29 2.91 0.63 21.78
N ALA A 30 3.39 1.88 21.82
CA ALA A 30 3.55 2.61 23.08
C ALA A 30 2.20 2.88 23.76
N ARG A 31 1.14 3.18 22.99
CA ARG A 31 -0.23 3.36 23.50
C ARG A 31 -0.83 2.04 23.97
N LEU A 32 -0.58 0.95 23.24
CA LEU A 32 -1.05 -0.39 23.56
C LEU A 32 -0.53 -0.85 24.92
N SER A 33 0.77 -0.67 25.17
CA SER A 33 1.36 -1.01 26.47
C SER A 33 0.72 -0.22 27.62
N LYS A 34 0.46 1.09 27.43
CA LYS A 34 -0.21 1.92 28.44
C LYS A 34 -1.66 1.48 28.68
N ALA A 35 -2.40 1.17 27.62
CA ALA A 35 -3.77 0.67 27.72
C ALA A 35 -3.81 -0.67 28.49
N GLN A 36 -2.90 -1.60 28.17
CA GLN A 36 -2.79 -2.87 28.89
C GLN A 36 -2.52 -2.68 30.39
N ASN A 37 -1.59 -1.78 30.74
CA ASN A 37 -1.31 -1.47 32.15
C ASN A 37 -2.52 -0.86 32.86
N ALA A 38 -3.26 0.03 32.20
CA ALA A 38 -4.48 0.62 32.78
C ALA A 38 -5.58 -0.42 33.00
N TYR A 39 -5.80 -1.32 32.03
CA TYR A 39 -6.74 -2.44 32.20
C TYR A 39 -6.33 -3.41 33.30
N GLN A 40 -5.03 -3.68 33.42
CA GLN A 40 -4.49 -4.53 34.47
C GLN A 40 -4.73 -3.90 35.85
N ARG A 41 -4.55 -2.57 35.98
CA ARG A 41 -4.86 -1.83 37.22
C ARG A 41 -6.34 -1.92 37.60
N VAL A 42 -7.26 -1.76 36.63
CA VAL A 42 -8.70 -1.96 36.86
C VAL A 42 -8.97 -3.38 37.38
N ARG A 43 -8.33 -4.39 36.77
CA ARG A 43 -8.48 -5.79 37.17
C ARG A 43 -7.93 -6.06 38.58
N GLU A 44 -6.83 -5.42 38.95
CA GLU A 44 -6.23 -5.55 40.28
C GLU A 44 -7.11 -4.95 41.38
N LEU A 45 -7.85 -3.88 41.08
CA LEU A 45 -8.75 -3.22 42.02
C LEU A 45 -10.15 -3.84 42.09
N ALA A 46 -10.53 -4.67 41.12
CA ALA A 46 -11.86 -5.28 41.02
C ALA A 46 -12.26 -6.31 42.11
N PRO A 47 -11.35 -7.09 42.73
CA PRO A 47 -11.76 -8.16 43.64
C PRO A 47 -12.51 -7.67 44.89
N ALA A 48 -13.62 -8.35 45.22
CA ALA A 48 -14.41 -8.08 46.42
C ALA A 48 -13.65 -8.35 47.74
N THR A 49 -12.53 -9.10 47.68
CA THR A 49 -11.63 -9.28 48.82
C THR A 49 -10.99 -7.98 49.27
N LEU A 50 -10.80 -7.02 48.35
CA LEU A 50 -10.27 -5.69 48.69
C LEU A 50 -11.31 -4.84 49.42
N ASP A 51 -12.60 -4.99 49.09
CA ASP A 51 -13.69 -4.32 49.81
C ASP A 51 -13.75 -4.80 51.25
N ARG A 52 -13.69 -6.12 51.46
CA ARG A 52 -13.63 -6.69 52.82
C ARG A 52 -12.39 -6.23 53.58
N ALA A 53 -11.23 -6.21 52.94
CA ALA A 53 -10.00 -5.74 53.58
C ALA A 53 -10.07 -4.24 53.97
N ALA A 54 -10.72 -3.42 53.15
CA ALA A 54 -10.96 -2.01 53.45
C ALA A 54 -11.93 -1.85 54.65
N GLU A 55 -13.03 -2.60 54.67
CA GLU A 55 -13.96 -2.64 55.80
C GLU A 55 -13.28 -3.10 57.10
N GLU A 56 -12.45 -4.15 57.03
CA GLU A 56 -11.67 -4.65 58.17
C GLU A 56 -10.66 -3.60 58.68
N THR A 57 -10.06 -2.81 57.79
CA THR A 57 -9.13 -1.72 58.15
C THR A 57 -9.85 -0.59 58.87
N ASP A 58 -11.01 -0.17 58.35
CA ASP A 58 -11.84 0.85 58.99
C ASP A 58 -12.36 0.37 60.36
N ALA A 59 -12.81 -0.90 60.44
CA ALA A 59 -13.26 -1.52 61.68
C ALA A 59 -12.13 -1.64 62.72
N ALA A 60 -10.92 -2.03 62.31
CA ALA A 60 -9.76 -2.10 63.19
C ALA A 60 -9.37 -0.71 63.73
N THR A 61 -9.43 0.31 62.88
CA THR A 61 -9.16 1.71 63.27
C THR A 61 -10.20 2.21 64.27
N ALA A 62 -11.49 1.92 64.03
CA ALA A 62 -12.57 2.24 64.94
C ALA A 62 -12.42 1.52 66.30
N ALA A 63 -12.08 0.23 66.29
CA ALA A 63 -11.86 -0.56 67.49
C ALA A 63 -10.69 -0.02 68.33
N GLU A 64 -9.61 0.41 67.69
CA GLU A 64 -8.45 0.99 68.37
C GLU A 64 -8.75 2.37 68.98
N ALA A 65 -9.55 3.19 68.29
CA ALA A 65 -10.03 4.47 68.83
C ALA A 65 -10.94 4.25 70.06
N ALA A 66 -11.85 3.28 69.98
CA ALA A 66 -12.74 2.92 71.07
C ALA A 66 -11.98 2.43 72.31
N LYS A 67 -10.97 1.55 72.15
CA LYS A 67 -10.09 1.11 73.25
C LYS A 67 -9.39 2.26 73.96
N LYS A 68 -9.05 3.33 73.22
CA LYS A 68 -8.38 4.53 73.74
C LYS A 68 -9.35 5.57 74.30
N GLY A 69 -10.66 5.30 74.33
CA GLY A 69 -11.69 6.26 74.74
C GLY A 69 -11.75 7.51 73.86
N LYS A 70 -11.25 7.41 72.62
CA LYS A 70 -11.25 8.52 71.66
C LYS A 70 -12.52 8.48 70.80
N PRO A 71 -12.91 9.63 70.20
CA PRO A 71 -13.95 9.64 69.17
C PRO A 71 -13.61 8.65 68.06
N ILE A 72 -14.61 7.90 67.61
CA ILE A 72 -14.45 6.95 66.50
C ILE A 72 -14.27 7.76 65.20
N PRO A 73 -13.17 7.55 64.46
CA PRO A 73 -12.93 8.25 63.20
C PRO A 73 -13.91 7.81 62.12
N VAL A 74 -14.18 8.70 61.16
CA VAL A 74 -14.97 8.38 59.96
C VAL A 74 -14.23 7.33 59.13
N PRO A 75 -14.92 6.31 58.58
CA PRO A 75 -14.31 5.34 57.66
C PRO A 75 -13.68 6.02 56.46
N THR A 76 -12.44 5.66 56.12
CA THR A 76 -11.71 6.26 54.99
C THR A 76 -11.23 5.22 53.99
N ALA A 77 -10.96 3.97 54.40
CA ALA A 77 -10.40 2.97 53.50
C ALA A 77 -11.38 2.60 52.37
N VAL A 78 -12.66 2.39 52.67
CA VAL A 78 -13.70 2.10 51.68
C VAL A 78 -13.87 3.22 50.63
N PRO A 79 -14.07 4.51 51.02
CA PRO A 79 -14.20 5.58 50.03
C PRO A 79 -12.92 5.84 49.23
N HIS A 80 -11.72 5.61 49.82
CA HIS A 80 -10.47 5.67 49.06
C HIS A 80 -10.41 4.60 47.96
N LEU A 81 -10.74 3.34 48.29
CA LEU A 81 -10.78 2.25 47.29
C LEU A 81 -11.77 2.55 46.16
N ALA A 82 -12.93 3.13 46.47
CA ALA A 82 -13.91 3.54 45.46
C ALA A 82 -13.36 4.66 44.55
N ALA A 83 -12.65 5.64 45.10
CA ALA A 83 -12.01 6.71 44.33
C ALA A 83 -10.88 6.19 43.43
N ASP A 84 -10.08 5.24 43.91
CA ASP A 84 -9.02 4.60 43.13
C ASP A 84 -9.58 3.82 41.95
N ARG A 85 -10.65 3.06 42.14
CA ARG A 85 -11.38 2.36 41.05
C ARG A 85 -11.91 3.35 40.02
N ALA A 86 -12.59 4.41 40.45
CA ALA A 86 -13.12 5.43 39.55
C ALA A 86 -12.04 6.17 38.76
N THR A 87 -10.83 6.29 39.31
CA THR A 87 -9.67 6.86 38.62
C THR A 87 -9.11 5.87 37.61
N ALA A 88 -8.93 4.61 38.00
CA ALA A 88 -8.46 3.55 37.11
C ALA A 88 -9.39 3.34 35.91
N ASP A 89 -10.71 3.37 36.11
CA ASP A 89 -11.70 3.25 35.03
C ASP A 89 -11.61 4.42 34.05
N ARG A 90 -11.44 5.65 34.55
CA ARG A 90 -11.24 6.83 33.70
C ARG A 90 -9.95 6.76 32.91
N GLU A 91 -8.86 6.33 33.55
CA GLU A 91 -7.56 6.12 32.89
C GLU A 91 -7.68 5.05 31.79
N ALA A 92 -8.32 3.92 32.07
CA ALA A 92 -8.53 2.84 31.09
C ALA A 92 -9.35 3.31 29.89
N ALA A 93 -10.45 4.05 30.12
CA ALA A 93 -11.26 4.62 29.05
C ALA A 93 -10.48 5.63 28.19
N ALA A 94 -9.68 6.50 28.82
CA ALA A 94 -8.85 7.47 28.11
C ALA A 94 -7.77 6.79 27.26
N TYR A 95 -7.10 5.76 27.79
CA TYR A 95 -6.10 5.02 27.03
C TYR A 95 -6.70 4.15 25.93
N ALA A 96 -7.91 3.62 26.11
CA ALA A 96 -8.64 2.94 25.04
C ALA A 96 -8.93 3.91 23.87
N ALA A 97 -9.49 5.08 24.15
CA ALA A 97 -9.74 6.09 23.13
C ALA A 97 -8.44 6.56 22.42
N ALA A 98 -7.34 6.72 23.17
CA ALA A 98 -6.05 7.07 22.59
C ALA A 98 -5.45 5.94 21.73
N LEU A 99 -5.74 4.67 22.06
CA LEU A 99 -5.33 3.52 21.26
C LEU A 99 -6.11 3.45 19.95
N ASP A 100 -7.42 3.71 19.99
CA ASP A 100 -8.27 3.76 18.80
C ASP A 100 -7.83 4.88 17.83
N ALA A 101 -7.51 6.06 18.37
CA ALA A 101 -6.95 7.15 17.57
C ALA A 101 -5.61 6.76 16.92
N ALA A 102 -4.71 6.12 17.68
CA ALA A 102 -3.43 5.66 17.14
C ALA A 102 -3.60 4.55 16.09
N ALA A 103 -4.65 3.72 16.18
CA ALA A 103 -4.98 2.74 15.15
C ALA A 103 -5.40 3.43 13.84
N ALA A 104 -6.23 4.47 13.92
CA ALA A 104 -6.61 5.27 12.76
C ALA A 104 -5.40 5.96 12.10
N ASP A 105 -4.46 6.49 12.91
CA ASP A 105 -3.20 7.07 12.39
C ASP A 105 -2.36 6.04 11.62
N VAL A 106 -2.31 4.78 12.08
CA VAL A 106 -1.64 3.68 11.38
C VAL A 106 -2.31 3.37 10.05
N ASP A 107 -3.63 3.25 10.02
CA ASP A 107 -4.40 2.99 8.79
C ASP A 107 -4.23 4.11 7.77
N GLN A 108 -4.21 5.36 8.24
CA GLN A 108 -3.92 6.52 7.39
C GLN A 108 -2.51 6.46 6.81
N ALA A 109 -1.49 6.23 7.64
CA ALA A 109 -0.10 6.16 7.17
C ALA A 109 0.10 5.03 6.14
N ILE A 110 -0.55 3.88 6.33
CA ILE A 110 -0.54 2.78 5.35
C ILE A 110 -1.19 3.22 4.03
N SER A 111 -2.35 3.87 4.11
CA SER A 111 -3.08 4.34 2.93
C SER A 111 -2.27 5.34 2.12
N GLU A 112 -1.62 6.30 2.79
CA GLU A 112 -0.74 7.29 2.16
C GLU A 112 0.49 6.64 1.51
N ALA A 113 1.12 5.67 2.20
CA ALA A 113 2.25 4.94 1.65
C ALA A 113 1.87 4.11 0.40
N LEU A 114 0.71 3.46 0.41
CA LEU A 114 0.19 2.74 -0.75
C LEU A 114 -0.12 3.68 -1.92
N ALA A 115 -0.73 4.82 -1.65
CA ALA A 115 -1.02 5.83 -2.68
C ALA A 115 0.28 6.35 -3.33
N ALA A 116 1.31 6.63 -2.52
CA ALA A 116 2.62 7.04 -3.02
C ALA A 116 3.27 5.95 -3.89
N TYR A 117 3.22 4.69 -3.45
CA TYR A 117 3.75 3.55 -4.20
C TYR A 117 3.09 3.42 -5.59
N TYR A 118 1.76 3.46 -5.66
CA TYR A 118 1.05 3.34 -6.93
C TYR A 118 1.28 4.54 -7.85
N ALA A 119 1.39 5.75 -7.31
CA ALA A 119 1.74 6.94 -8.09
C ALA A 119 3.13 6.83 -8.73
N GLU A 120 4.13 6.31 -8.00
CA GLU A 120 5.45 6.04 -8.57
C GLU A 120 5.42 4.94 -9.63
N GLU A 121 4.62 3.89 -9.42
CA GLU A 121 4.47 2.81 -10.39
C GLU A 121 3.88 3.32 -11.70
N GLU A 122 2.85 4.16 -11.63
CA GLU A 122 2.24 4.81 -12.78
C GLU A 122 3.25 5.69 -13.53
N GLN A 123 4.03 6.51 -12.82
CA GLN A 123 5.10 7.31 -13.43
C GLN A 123 6.17 6.44 -14.11
N ARG A 124 6.56 5.32 -13.49
CA ARG A 124 7.50 4.36 -14.09
C ARG A 124 6.94 3.74 -15.36
N ARG A 125 5.67 3.34 -15.37
CA ARG A 125 4.98 2.82 -16.57
C ARG A 125 4.90 3.87 -17.67
N ALA A 126 4.52 5.11 -17.34
CA ALA A 126 4.46 6.21 -18.30
C ALA A 126 5.84 6.52 -18.91
N LYS A 127 6.90 6.50 -18.10
CA LYS A 127 8.29 6.68 -18.59
C LYS A 127 8.71 5.54 -19.51
N ALA A 128 8.45 4.29 -19.12
CA ALA A 128 8.76 3.12 -19.95
C ALA A 128 8.04 3.20 -21.31
N TYR A 129 6.75 3.56 -21.29
CA TYR A 129 5.97 3.77 -22.51
C TYR A 129 6.60 4.83 -23.44
N ARG A 130 7.00 5.99 -22.91
CA ARG A 130 7.64 7.05 -23.73
C ARG A 130 8.92 6.57 -24.42
N VAL A 131 9.77 5.83 -23.69
CA VAL A 131 11.02 5.29 -24.25
C VAL A 131 10.74 4.25 -25.33
N ILE A 132 9.81 3.33 -25.06
CA ILE A 132 9.42 2.28 -26.02
C ILE A 132 8.80 2.90 -27.26
N LYS A 133 7.89 3.87 -27.11
CA LYS A 133 7.26 4.59 -28.22
C LYS A 133 8.30 5.29 -29.10
N ALA A 134 9.25 6.03 -28.52
CA ALA A 134 10.30 6.69 -29.29
C ALA A 134 11.15 5.69 -30.09
N LYS A 135 11.50 4.53 -29.48
CA LYS A 135 12.23 3.47 -30.19
C LYS A 135 11.39 2.80 -31.28
N ALA A 136 10.09 2.69 -31.08
CA ALA A 136 9.14 2.19 -32.07
C ALA A 136 9.05 3.13 -33.28
N GLU A 137 9.02 4.44 -33.05
CA GLU A 137 9.02 5.47 -34.09
C GLU A 137 10.34 5.47 -34.89
N GLU A 138 11.50 5.41 -34.21
CA GLU A 138 12.81 5.25 -34.88
C GLU A 138 12.86 4.01 -35.77
N LEU A 139 12.34 2.88 -35.27
CA LEU A 139 12.27 1.64 -36.04
C LEU A 139 11.39 1.83 -37.28
N ALA A 140 10.19 2.38 -37.12
CA ALA A 140 9.26 2.63 -38.20
C ALA A 140 9.87 3.50 -39.31
N GLU A 141 10.56 4.58 -38.93
CA GLU A 141 11.26 5.45 -39.88
C GLU A 141 12.34 4.69 -40.66
N ALA A 142 13.11 3.83 -39.98
CA ALA A 142 14.09 2.97 -40.62
C ALA A 142 13.47 1.95 -41.59
N ILE A 143 12.31 1.35 -41.25
CA ILE A 143 11.56 0.46 -42.15
C ILE A 143 11.16 1.23 -43.41
N THR A 144 10.58 2.41 -43.23
CA THR A 144 10.09 3.26 -44.33
C THR A 144 11.24 3.69 -45.24
N ALA A 145 12.38 4.11 -44.68
CA ALA A 145 13.57 4.48 -45.44
C ALA A 145 14.14 3.29 -46.25
N GLU A 146 14.23 2.09 -45.65
CA GLU A 146 14.71 0.90 -46.36
C GLU A 146 13.73 0.45 -47.45
N ALA A 147 12.41 0.54 -47.19
CA ALA A 147 11.39 0.26 -48.19
C ALA A 147 11.48 1.21 -49.39
N ALA A 148 11.67 2.51 -49.16
CA ALA A 148 11.89 3.51 -50.21
C ALA A 148 13.18 3.21 -51.00
N ASN A 149 14.30 2.97 -50.31
CA ASN A 149 15.57 2.61 -50.94
C ASN A 149 15.49 1.33 -51.79
N ARG A 150 14.65 0.36 -51.41
CA ARG A 150 14.40 -0.84 -52.23
C ARG A 150 13.50 -0.56 -53.41
N ALA A 151 12.44 0.24 -53.24
CA ALA A 151 11.58 0.66 -54.35
C ALA A 151 12.40 1.40 -55.42
N ASP A 152 13.32 2.28 -55.01
CA ASP A 152 14.23 2.98 -55.93
C ASP A 152 15.17 2.02 -56.66
N ARG A 153 15.77 1.07 -55.93
CA ARG A 153 16.64 0.02 -56.53
C ARG A 153 15.86 -0.87 -57.51
N GLU A 154 14.63 -1.22 -57.18
CA GLU A 154 13.77 -2.05 -58.04
C GLU A 154 13.32 -1.27 -59.28
N TRP A 155 12.96 0.01 -59.15
CA TRP A 155 12.66 0.89 -60.27
C TRP A 155 13.87 1.04 -61.23
N LEU A 156 15.08 1.19 -60.68
CA LEU A 156 16.31 1.22 -61.47
C LEU A 156 16.58 -0.10 -62.21
N ARG A 157 16.22 -1.25 -61.62
CA ARG A 157 16.37 -2.59 -62.23
C ARG A 157 15.30 -2.89 -63.29
N THR A 158 14.05 -2.49 -63.04
CA THR A 158 12.89 -2.77 -63.90
C THR A 158 12.73 -1.79 -65.06
N ARG A 159 13.56 -0.74 -65.13
CA ARG A 159 13.63 0.23 -66.25
C ARG A 159 13.84 -0.37 -67.65
N ARG A 160 13.95 -1.70 -67.78
CA ARG A 160 13.98 -2.43 -69.07
C ARG A 160 12.78 -3.32 -69.36
N ARG A 161 11.85 -3.56 -68.43
CA ARG A 161 10.65 -4.41 -68.64
C ARG A 161 9.49 -3.97 -67.72
N ASP A 162 8.41 -3.50 -68.34
CA ASP A 162 7.06 -3.26 -67.80
C ASP A 162 6.76 -2.02 -66.94
N THR A 163 5.59 -1.44 -67.20
CA THR A 163 5.05 -0.14 -66.73
C THR A 163 4.27 -0.22 -65.41
N THR A 164 4.42 -1.28 -64.62
CA THR A 164 3.68 -1.42 -63.36
C THR A 164 4.58 -1.05 -62.18
N PRO A 165 4.23 -0.05 -61.33
CA PRO A 165 5.06 0.31 -60.19
C PRO A 165 5.17 -0.87 -59.21
N PRO A 166 6.39 -1.24 -58.76
CA PRO A 166 6.58 -2.35 -57.84
C PRO A 166 5.93 -2.04 -56.49
N ARG A 167 5.03 -2.92 -56.03
CA ARG A 167 4.52 -2.88 -54.64
C ARG A 167 5.53 -3.62 -53.76
N VAL A 168 6.25 -2.90 -52.90
CA VAL A 168 7.15 -3.50 -51.91
C VAL A 168 6.41 -3.62 -50.59
N PHE A 169 6.20 -4.84 -50.10
CA PHE A 169 5.60 -5.06 -48.78
C PHE A 169 6.67 -4.97 -47.67
N ALA A 170 6.28 -4.58 -46.45
CA ALA A 170 7.21 -4.42 -45.33
C ALA A 170 8.02 -5.70 -45.01
N TRP A 171 7.43 -6.89 -45.17
CA TRP A 171 8.14 -8.17 -44.99
C TRP A 171 9.11 -8.50 -46.13
N ASP A 172 8.95 -7.89 -47.32
CA ASP A 172 9.90 -8.00 -48.43
C ASP A 172 11.08 -7.03 -48.24
N ALA A 173 10.85 -5.90 -47.54
CA ALA A 173 11.89 -4.97 -47.13
C ALA A 173 12.69 -5.45 -45.91
N MET A 174 12.06 -6.20 -44.99
CA MET A 174 12.71 -6.70 -43.77
C MET A 174 12.43 -8.18 -43.54
N PRO A 175 13.27 -9.09 -44.08
CA PRO A 175 13.08 -10.53 -43.91
C PRO A 175 13.07 -11.01 -42.45
N SER A 176 13.72 -10.26 -41.55
CA SER A 176 13.72 -10.53 -40.11
C SER A 176 12.34 -10.40 -39.45
N LEU A 177 11.39 -9.66 -40.04
CA LEU A 177 10.01 -9.54 -39.54
C LEU A 177 9.26 -10.89 -39.55
N ARG A 178 9.72 -11.86 -40.36
CA ARG A 178 9.18 -13.22 -40.36
C ARG A 178 9.40 -13.94 -39.03
N ALA A 179 10.50 -13.64 -38.32
CA ALA A 179 10.76 -14.18 -36.98
C ALA A 179 9.74 -13.70 -35.94
N TYR A 180 9.02 -12.62 -36.23
CA TYR A 180 7.97 -12.04 -35.39
C TYR A 180 6.56 -12.35 -35.90
N GLY A 181 6.41 -13.34 -36.81
CA GLY A 181 5.11 -13.79 -37.32
C GLY A 181 4.47 -12.87 -38.37
N ILE A 182 5.18 -11.85 -38.85
CA ILE A 182 4.71 -10.94 -39.91
C ILE A 182 5.14 -11.52 -41.27
N ALA A 183 4.23 -12.20 -41.94
CA ALA A 183 4.49 -12.93 -43.18
C ALA A 183 3.26 -12.97 -44.12
N PRO A 184 3.42 -13.28 -45.43
CA PRO A 184 2.34 -13.26 -46.43
C PRO A 184 1.12 -14.14 -46.12
N GLY A 185 1.29 -15.17 -45.28
CA GLY A 185 0.24 -16.08 -44.85
C GLY A 185 -0.51 -15.65 -43.58
N ASN A 186 -0.10 -14.56 -42.92
CA ASN A 186 -0.76 -14.06 -41.71
C ASN A 186 -1.91 -13.10 -42.10
N PRO A 187 -3.17 -13.40 -41.79
CA PRO A 187 -4.30 -12.55 -42.13
C PRO A 187 -4.24 -11.17 -41.46
N ASN A 188 -3.52 -11.02 -40.34
CA ASN A 188 -3.30 -9.73 -39.68
C ASN A 188 -2.24 -8.87 -40.42
N ALA A 189 -1.40 -9.47 -41.26
CA ALA A 189 -0.41 -8.74 -42.07
C ALA A 189 -1.02 -8.14 -43.36
N ARG A 190 -2.23 -8.54 -43.77
CA ARG A 190 -2.93 -7.99 -44.95
C ARG A 190 -3.29 -6.51 -44.81
N TYR A 191 -3.29 -5.96 -43.60
CA TYR A 191 -3.54 -4.54 -43.33
C TYR A 191 -2.28 -3.65 -43.47
N MET A 192 -1.11 -4.20 -43.82
CA MET A 192 0.15 -3.45 -44.04
C MET A 192 0.19 -2.65 -45.36
N LEU A 193 -0.96 -2.18 -45.83
CA LEU A 193 -1.06 -1.04 -46.76
C LEU A 193 -1.20 0.29 -46.01
N ALA A 194 -1.46 0.24 -44.69
CA ALA A 194 -1.38 1.38 -43.80
C ALA A 194 0.07 1.57 -43.32
N ASP A 195 0.46 2.83 -43.17
CA ASP A 195 1.76 3.30 -42.70
C ASP A 195 2.33 2.39 -41.59
N PRO A 196 3.49 1.73 -41.80
CA PRO A 196 4.09 0.85 -40.79
C PRO A 196 4.37 1.59 -39.46
N GLY A 197 4.51 2.92 -39.47
CA GLY A 197 4.58 3.72 -38.25
C GLY A 197 3.29 3.73 -37.44
N GLU A 198 2.13 3.78 -38.09
CA GLU A 198 0.84 3.77 -37.39
C GLU A 198 0.57 2.42 -36.71
N LEU A 199 0.96 1.31 -37.35
CA LEU A 199 0.75 -0.03 -36.81
C LEU A 199 1.64 -0.31 -35.59
N ILE A 200 2.90 0.11 -35.64
CA ILE A 200 3.84 -0.01 -34.52
C ILE A 200 3.34 0.85 -33.34
N THR A 201 2.95 2.10 -33.59
CA THR A 201 2.45 3.00 -32.54
C THR A 201 1.14 2.49 -31.92
N ARG A 202 0.20 1.93 -32.70
CA ARG A 202 -1.03 1.31 -32.18
C ARG A 202 -0.76 0.06 -31.35
N THR A 203 0.17 -0.79 -31.79
CA THR A 203 0.53 -2.02 -31.06
C THR A 203 1.18 -1.68 -29.70
N VAL A 204 2.02 -0.65 -29.67
CA VAL A 204 2.60 -0.11 -28.43
C VAL A 204 1.52 0.55 -27.56
N ALA A 205 0.54 1.26 -28.12
CA ALA A 205 -0.57 1.81 -27.34
C ALA A 205 -1.45 0.72 -26.68
N ALA A 206 -1.81 -0.33 -27.44
CA ALA A 206 -2.61 -1.46 -26.95
C ALA A 206 -1.88 -2.27 -25.87
N ALA A 207 -0.58 -2.52 -26.02
CA ALA A 207 0.23 -3.26 -25.03
C ALA A 207 0.36 -2.53 -23.68
N PHE A 208 0.14 -1.21 -23.66
CA PHE A 208 0.22 -0.38 -22.46
C PHE A 208 -1.16 0.13 -21.97
N GLY A 209 -2.26 -0.42 -22.50
CA GLY A 209 -3.62 -0.11 -22.04
C GLY A 209 -4.06 1.34 -22.29
N GLN A 210 -3.45 2.01 -23.27
CA GLN A 210 -3.79 3.37 -23.69
C GLN A 210 -4.61 3.27 -25.00
N GLU A 211 -5.80 2.66 -24.94
CA GLU A 211 -6.76 2.76 -26.04
C GLU A 211 -7.60 4.04 -25.84
N ASN A 212 -7.57 4.93 -26.83
CA ASN A 212 -8.54 6.02 -26.98
C ASN A 212 -9.85 5.46 -27.54
#